data_AF-A0AAN4ZNB7-F1
#
_entry.id   AF-A0AAN4ZNB7-F1
#
_cell.length_a   1.000
_cell.length_b   1.000
_cell.length_c   1.000
_cell.angle_alpha   90.00
_cell.angle_beta   90.00
_cell.angle_gamma   90.00
#
_symmetry.space_group_name_H-M   'P 1'
#
loop_
_entity.id
_entity.type
_entity.pdbx_description
1 polymer ?
#
loop_
_entity_poly.entity_id
_entity_poly.type
_entity_poly.pdbx_seq_one_letter_code
_entity_poly.pdbx_strand_id
1 'polypeptide(L)'
;KPSFFIATNERCAHCGAPPSSSSGLTTPRDPSPAKAPEKSEKPKKINNGWYLSIILGNNIDLTMSSSERFNFKKDYENFKVRVTATMFAALCYASMFPSRASDSICIFLAIWYYCTLTVRESILILNGSSIHWWWVAHHYLATALAGVIITWPDDEAYQEFRPQAGIFSMYICVVQQLQYQYQSGCLRRLHALGSLKSEMDVTLEGFASWMFHGLTFLLPFLAIAYFFELYNSYSLLMMWLSREHCVWQVLGLSVLLAIVGVGNLIMVSGIVFQKIKETPTERKHSLTSK
;
A
#
# COMPACT_ATOMS: atom_id res chain seq x y z
N LYS A 1 -4.63 9.54 32.34
CA LYS A 1 -4.04 10.33 33.45
C LYS A 1 -4.85 10.02 34.71
N PRO A 2 -4.25 9.97 35.92
CA PRO A 2 -2.83 10.22 36.25
C PRO A 2 -1.88 9.14 35.66
N SER A 3 -0.55 9.23 35.63
CA SER A 3 0.45 10.25 36.07
C SER A 3 1.07 10.12 37.48
N PHE A 4 2.26 9.51 37.54
CA PHE A 4 3.38 9.71 38.49
C PHE A 4 4.66 9.52 37.64
N PHE A 5 5.63 10.44 37.50
CA PHE A 5 6.54 11.06 38.48
C PHE A 5 7.30 10.02 39.31
N ILE A 6 8.57 9.70 39.02
CA ILE A 6 9.80 10.53 39.03
C ILE A 6 10.13 11.06 40.44
N ALA A 7 11.25 10.60 40.99
CA ALA A 7 11.94 11.20 42.13
C ALA A 7 13.46 11.12 41.91
N THR A 8 14.11 12.27 41.87
CA THR A 8 15.58 12.44 41.90
C THR A 8 16.01 12.93 43.28
N ASN A 9 17.17 12.52 43.80
CA ASN A 9 18.25 13.47 44.15
C ASN A 9 19.58 12.80 44.51
N GLU A 10 20.63 13.62 44.56
CA GLU A 10 22.01 13.28 44.94
C GLU A 10 22.31 13.71 46.39
N ARG A 11 23.23 13.01 47.07
CA ARG A 11 24.49 13.62 47.56
C ARG A 11 25.50 12.64 48.21
N CYS A 12 26.78 13.03 48.06
CA CYS A 12 27.99 12.86 48.90
C CYS A 12 27.97 11.90 50.13
N ALA A 13 29.10 11.29 50.55
CA ALA A 13 30.40 11.98 50.70
C ALA A 13 31.67 11.09 50.92
N HIS A 14 32.83 11.69 50.60
CA HIS A 14 34.16 11.61 51.24
C HIS A 14 34.94 10.28 51.50
N CYS A 15 36.13 10.23 50.87
CA CYS A 15 37.47 9.97 51.43
C CYS A 15 37.91 8.57 51.95
N GLY A 16 39.16 8.19 51.62
CA GLY A 16 40.01 7.31 52.45
C GLY A 16 40.95 6.34 51.70
N ALA A 17 42.25 6.65 51.61
CA ALA A 17 43.31 5.71 51.18
C ALA A 17 44.73 6.26 51.50
N PRO A 18 45.81 5.44 51.52
CA PRO A 18 45.88 3.98 51.55
C PRO A 18 46.22 3.48 52.99
N PRO A 19 47.43 3.08 53.47
CA PRO A 19 48.75 2.81 52.87
C PRO A 19 49.33 1.37 53.06
N SER A 20 50.25 0.99 52.16
CA SER A 20 51.43 0.11 52.34
C SER A 20 51.39 -1.21 53.15
N SER A 21 51.66 -2.32 52.45
CA SER A 21 52.81 -3.19 52.77
C SER A 21 53.35 -3.94 51.53
N SER A 22 54.54 -4.53 51.70
CA SER A 22 55.32 -5.40 50.79
C SER A 22 54.56 -6.64 50.28
N SER A 23 54.95 -7.37 49.22
CA SER A 23 56.04 -7.24 48.20
C SER A 23 55.81 -8.30 47.11
N GLY A 24 56.31 -8.11 45.88
CA GLY A 24 56.21 -9.17 44.85
C GLY A 24 56.99 -8.88 43.57
N LEU A 25 58.17 -9.50 43.43
CA LEU A 25 58.96 -9.48 42.20
C LEU A 25 58.25 -10.32 41.12
N THR A 26 58.00 -9.75 39.94
CA THR A 26 57.40 -10.47 38.81
C THR A 26 58.25 -10.33 37.55
N THR A 27 58.43 -11.44 36.83
CA THR A 27 59.22 -11.53 35.61
C THR A 27 58.45 -10.98 34.39
N PRO A 28 59.14 -10.59 33.31
CA PRO A 28 58.48 -10.19 32.06
C PRO A 28 57.60 -11.33 31.51
N ARG A 29 56.39 -10.99 31.05
CA ARG A 29 55.56 -11.89 30.22
C ARG A 29 55.90 -11.67 28.75
N ASP A 30 55.87 -12.75 27.97
CA ASP A 30 55.95 -12.67 26.52
C ASP A 30 54.83 -11.81 25.92
N PRO A 31 55.08 -11.13 24.79
CA PRO A 31 54.06 -10.38 24.07
C PRO A 31 52.98 -11.31 23.53
N SER A 32 51.71 -11.00 23.83
CA SER A 32 50.56 -11.72 23.30
C SER A 32 50.53 -11.64 21.77
N PRO A 33 50.21 -12.74 21.04
CA PRO A 33 50.22 -12.74 19.58
C PRO A 33 49.24 -11.71 19.02
N ALA A 34 49.71 -10.91 18.06
CA ALA A 34 48.94 -9.82 17.48
C ALA A 34 47.60 -10.32 16.90
N LYS A 35 46.51 -9.66 17.29
CA LYS A 35 45.15 -9.96 16.81
C LYS A 35 45.13 -9.78 15.29
N ALA A 36 44.81 -10.85 14.56
CA ALA A 36 44.80 -10.85 13.09
C ALA A 36 43.89 -9.71 12.54
N PRO A 37 44.26 -9.08 11.42
CA PRO A 37 43.51 -7.95 10.89
C PRO A 37 42.08 -8.36 10.56
N GLU A 38 41.14 -7.56 11.07
CA GLU A 38 39.71 -7.70 10.82
C GLU A 38 39.46 -7.62 9.31
N LYS A 39 38.90 -8.70 8.73
CA LYS A 39 38.59 -8.72 7.30
C LYS A 39 37.60 -7.62 7.00
N SER A 40 38.00 -6.62 6.21
CA SER A 40 37.09 -5.59 5.71
C SER A 40 35.91 -6.24 5.00
N GLU A 41 34.76 -6.26 5.67
CA GLU A 41 33.52 -6.83 5.16
C GLU A 41 33.10 -5.99 3.95
N LYS A 42 33.23 -6.57 2.75
CA LYS A 42 32.85 -5.86 1.51
C LYS A 42 31.36 -5.54 1.62
N PRO A 43 30.95 -4.27 1.54
CA PRO A 43 29.57 -3.88 1.81
C PRO A 43 28.64 -4.66 0.88
N LYS A 44 27.68 -5.37 1.49
CA LYS A 44 26.66 -6.15 0.78
C LYS A 44 26.01 -5.23 -0.26
N LYS A 45 26.05 -5.61 -1.54
CA LYS A 45 25.49 -4.78 -2.62
C LYS A 45 23.96 -4.83 -2.56
N ILE A 46 23.39 -3.95 -1.74
CA ILE A 46 21.96 -3.68 -1.65
C ILE A 46 21.44 -3.30 -3.04
N ASN A 47 20.32 -3.87 -3.45
CA ASN A 47 19.65 -3.58 -4.71
C ASN A 47 18.14 -3.54 -4.48
N ASN A 48 17.66 -2.38 -4.02
CA ASN A 48 16.23 -2.17 -3.72
C ASN A 48 15.37 -1.88 -4.96
N GLY A 49 15.99 -1.78 -6.15
CA GLY A 49 15.35 -1.23 -7.34
C GLY A 49 15.25 0.30 -7.31
N TRP A 50 15.23 0.93 -8.49
CA TRP A 50 15.44 2.37 -8.66
C TRP A 50 14.51 3.25 -7.79
N TYR A 51 13.22 2.91 -7.70
CA TYR A 51 12.22 3.70 -6.97
C TYR A 51 12.48 3.73 -5.45
N LEU A 52 12.70 2.56 -4.85
CA LEU A 52 13.00 2.46 -3.41
C LEU A 52 14.39 3.03 -3.10
N SER A 53 15.37 2.86 -4.00
CA SER A 53 16.69 3.50 -3.90
C SER A 53 16.63 5.03 -3.88
N ILE A 54 15.65 5.66 -4.55
CA ILE A 54 15.43 7.11 -4.50
C ILE A 54 14.75 7.54 -3.20
N ILE A 55 13.73 6.81 -2.75
CA ILE A 55 12.90 7.23 -1.59
C ILE A 55 13.55 6.90 -0.24
N LEU A 56 14.22 5.74 -0.13
CA LEU A 56 14.78 5.21 1.12
C LEU A 56 16.33 5.20 1.12
N GLY A 57 16.94 5.57 0.00
CA GLY A 57 18.39 5.51 -0.19
C GLY A 57 18.92 4.09 -0.45
N ASN A 58 20.22 3.99 -0.71
CA ASN A 58 20.92 2.74 -1.00
C ASN A 58 21.51 2.04 0.24
N ASN A 59 21.36 2.63 1.42
CA ASN A 59 22.04 2.20 2.65
C ASN A 59 21.19 1.27 3.53
N ILE A 60 19.92 1.06 3.19
CA ILE A 60 18.98 0.23 3.92
C ILE A 60 18.70 -1.02 3.09
N ASP A 61 19.00 -2.21 3.62
CA ASP A 61 18.61 -3.47 2.98
C ASP A 61 17.12 -3.72 3.25
N LEU A 62 16.32 -3.84 2.18
CA LEU A 62 14.88 -4.08 2.26
C LEU A 62 14.53 -5.55 1.95
N THR A 63 15.52 -6.44 1.87
CA THR A 63 15.30 -7.88 1.71
C THR A 63 14.91 -8.53 3.04
N MET A 64 13.83 -9.33 3.01
CA MET A 64 13.16 -9.90 4.17
C MET A 64 13.29 -11.43 4.19
N SER A 65 13.31 -12.04 5.36
CA SER A 65 13.07 -13.48 5.55
C SER A 65 11.60 -13.85 5.27
N SER A 66 11.31 -15.15 5.18
CA SER A 66 9.96 -15.70 4.96
C SER A 66 8.92 -15.13 5.96
N SER A 67 9.18 -15.30 7.25
CA SER A 67 8.32 -14.81 8.34
C SER A 67 8.09 -13.29 8.30
N GLU A 68 9.08 -12.51 7.89
CA GLU A 68 8.95 -11.06 7.72
C GLU A 68 8.08 -10.69 6.53
N ARG A 69 8.23 -11.38 5.38
CA ARG A 69 7.35 -11.20 4.19
C ARG A 69 5.89 -11.46 4.53
N PHE A 70 5.61 -12.55 5.26
CA PHE A 70 4.25 -12.88 5.70
C PHE A 70 3.66 -11.79 6.60
N ASN A 71 4.41 -11.35 7.63
CA ASN A 71 3.95 -10.31 8.55
C ASN A 71 3.80 -8.94 7.87
N PHE A 72 4.75 -8.53 7.03
CA PHE A 72 4.68 -7.26 6.28
C PHE A 72 3.48 -7.23 5.33
N LYS A 73 3.23 -8.34 4.61
CA LYS A 73 2.03 -8.50 3.75
C LYS A 73 0.74 -8.42 4.56
N LYS A 74 0.66 -9.11 5.70
CA LYS A 74 -0.47 -9.02 6.64
C LYS A 74 -0.69 -7.58 7.13
N ASP A 75 0.36 -6.82 7.40
CA ASP A 75 0.25 -5.43 7.86
C ASP A 75 0.01 -4.40 6.76
N TYR A 76 0.35 -4.71 5.50
CA TYR A 76 -0.14 -3.99 4.32
C TYR A 76 -1.65 -4.23 4.10
N GLU A 77 -2.13 -5.46 4.22
CA GLU A 77 -3.56 -5.78 4.14
C GLU A 77 -4.36 -5.12 5.30
N ASN A 78 -3.87 -5.21 6.54
CA ASN A 78 -4.43 -4.51 7.70
C ASN A 78 -4.39 -2.97 7.54
N PHE A 79 -3.39 -2.42 6.83
CA PHE A 79 -3.28 -0.99 6.55
C PHE A 79 -4.38 -0.55 5.58
N LYS A 80 -4.59 -1.28 4.47
CA LYS A 80 -5.67 -0.99 3.49
C LYS A 80 -7.03 -0.87 4.15
N VAL A 81 -7.43 -1.85 4.98
CA VAL A 81 -8.74 -1.84 5.67
C VAL A 81 -8.90 -0.66 6.61
N ARG A 82 -7.92 -0.43 7.49
CA ARG A 82 -8.03 0.61 8.52
C ARG A 82 -8.11 1.99 7.88
N VAL A 83 -7.25 2.30 6.93
CA VAL A 83 -7.23 3.62 6.27
C VAL A 83 -8.49 3.84 5.43
N THR A 84 -8.93 2.87 4.64
CA THR A 84 -10.14 3.05 3.82
C THR A 84 -11.43 3.13 4.65
N ALA A 85 -11.49 2.48 5.82
CA ALA A 85 -12.58 2.68 6.78
C ALA A 85 -12.53 4.09 7.41
N THR A 86 -11.35 4.61 7.75
CA THR A 86 -11.18 6.00 8.20
C THR A 86 -11.54 7.01 7.11
N MET A 87 -11.15 6.76 5.85
CA MET A 87 -11.53 7.60 4.70
C MET A 87 -13.04 7.61 4.48
N PHE A 88 -13.71 6.45 4.56
CA PHE A 88 -15.18 6.38 4.47
C PHE A 88 -15.85 7.21 5.58
N ALA A 89 -15.40 7.08 6.83
CA ALA A 89 -15.92 7.88 7.94
C ALA A 89 -15.68 9.39 7.76
N ALA A 90 -14.51 9.79 7.24
CA ALA A 90 -14.20 11.18 6.92
C ALA A 90 -15.06 11.73 5.78
N LEU A 91 -15.33 10.93 4.73
CA LEU A 91 -16.21 11.29 3.62
C LEU A 91 -17.67 11.42 4.06
N CYS A 92 -18.15 10.54 4.95
CA CYS A 92 -19.47 10.69 5.58
C CYS A 92 -19.56 12.01 6.36
N TYR A 93 -18.52 12.35 7.15
CA TYR A 93 -18.46 13.63 7.85
C TYR A 93 -18.44 14.84 6.89
N ALA A 94 -17.62 14.81 5.83
CA ALA A 94 -17.56 15.87 4.81
C ALA A 94 -18.84 15.97 3.95
N SER A 95 -19.66 14.91 3.92
CA SER A 95 -20.98 14.92 3.28
C SER A 95 -22.05 15.53 4.20
N MET A 96 -22.00 15.26 5.51
CA MET A 96 -22.89 15.87 6.51
C MET A 96 -22.54 17.34 6.81
N PHE A 97 -21.26 17.68 6.75
CA PHE A 97 -20.73 19.02 7.00
C PHE A 97 -19.85 19.48 5.81
N PRO A 98 -20.48 19.91 4.70
CA PRO A 98 -19.77 20.43 3.53
C PRO A 98 -18.89 21.63 3.87
N SER A 99 -17.60 21.53 3.59
CA SER A 99 -16.68 22.66 3.62
C SER A 99 -15.44 22.34 2.78
N ARG A 100 -14.82 23.38 2.20
CA ARG A 100 -13.56 23.21 1.46
C ARG A 100 -12.43 22.62 2.32
N ALA A 101 -12.47 22.84 3.65
CA ALA A 101 -11.53 22.26 4.60
C ALA A 101 -11.75 20.75 4.81
N SER A 102 -13.00 20.31 5.03
CA SER A 102 -13.32 18.88 5.18
C SER A 102 -13.03 18.08 3.90
N ASP A 103 -13.27 18.68 2.73
CA ASP A 103 -12.87 18.12 1.44
C ASP A 103 -11.34 17.97 1.35
N SER A 104 -10.60 19.05 1.61
CA SER A 104 -9.13 19.07 1.49
C SER A 104 -8.47 18.06 2.43
N ILE A 105 -9.03 17.83 3.62
CA ILE A 105 -8.59 16.77 4.55
C ILE A 105 -8.82 15.38 3.95
N CYS A 106 -9.98 15.12 3.35
CA CYS A 106 -10.28 13.83 2.71
C CYS A 106 -9.37 13.56 1.50
N ILE A 107 -9.14 14.58 0.67
CA ILE A 107 -8.28 14.47 -0.52
C ILE A 107 -6.81 14.29 -0.10
N PHE A 108 -6.32 15.04 0.89
CA PHE A 108 -4.96 14.87 1.43
C PHE A 108 -4.75 13.47 2.02
N LEU A 109 -5.74 12.93 2.74
CA LEU A 109 -5.71 11.56 3.25
C LEU A 109 -5.65 10.53 2.12
N ALA A 110 -6.34 10.77 1.00
CA ALA A 110 -6.26 9.93 -0.20
C ALA A 110 -4.87 9.98 -0.88
N ILE A 111 -4.28 11.18 -1.03
CA ILE A 111 -2.91 11.35 -1.55
C ILE A 111 -1.92 10.57 -0.69
N TRP A 112 -1.96 10.77 0.64
CA TRP A 112 -1.09 10.06 1.58
C TRP A 112 -1.29 8.53 1.52
N TYR A 113 -2.53 8.06 1.42
CA TYR A 113 -2.87 6.65 1.31
C TYR A 113 -2.25 6.01 0.06
N TYR A 114 -2.50 6.56 -1.13
CA TYR A 114 -1.99 6.00 -2.38
C TYR A 114 -0.45 6.10 -2.50
N CYS A 115 0.15 7.21 -2.05
CA CYS A 115 1.60 7.30 -1.90
C CYS A 115 2.15 6.19 -0.99
N THR A 116 1.50 5.91 0.15
CA THR A 116 1.92 4.85 1.07
C THR A 116 1.74 3.44 0.47
N LEU A 117 0.73 3.21 -0.37
CA LEU A 117 0.58 1.95 -1.10
C LEU A 117 1.72 1.72 -2.08
N THR A 118 2.05 2.68 -2.95
CA THR A 118 3.12 2.51 -3.96
C THR A 118 4.47 2.13 -3.35
N VAL A 119 4.82 2.70 -2.19
CA VAL A 119 6.05 2.34 -1.44
C VAL A 119 5.94 0.93 -0.85
N ARG A 120 4.85 0.59 -0.17
CA ARG A 120 4.64 -0.76 0.42
C ARG A 120 4.62 -1.86 -0.64
N GLU A 121 3.97 -1.61 -1.77
CA GLU A 121 3.88 -2.56 -2.88
C GLU A 121 5.21 -2.73 -3.60
N SER A 122 6.00 -1.67 -3.75
CA SER A 122 7.38 -1.79 -4.25
C SER A 122 8.24 -2.67 -3.33
N ILE A 123 8.07 -2.59 -2.01
CA ILE A 123 8.77 -3.47 -1.04
C ILE A 123 8.28 -4.92 -1.14
N LEU A 124 6.98 -5.15 -1.36
CA LEU A 124 6.43 -6.48 -1.64
C LEU A 124 7.00 -7.05 -2.96
N ILE A 125 7.04 -6.27 -4.03
CA ILE A 125 7.56 -6.69 -5.34
C ILE A 125 9.05 -7.02 -5.24
N LEU A 126 9.86 -6.17 -4.59
CA LEU A 126 11.29 -6.40 -4.35
C LEU A 126 11.58 -7.75 -3.68
N ASN A 127 10.72 -8.17 -2.76
CA ASN A 127 10.87 -9.44 -2.05
C ASN A 127 10.27 -10.66 -2.81
N GLY A 128 9.71 -10.45 -4.01
CA GLY A 128 9.13 -11.50 -4.85
C GLY A 128 7.60 -11.62 -4.81
N SER A 129 6.85 -10.53 -4.62
CA SER A 129 5.38 -10.54 -4.72
C SER A 129 4.91 -10.34 -6.16
N SER A 130 3.98 -11.19 -6.59
CA SER A 130 3.42 -11.28 -7.95
C SER A 130 2.42 -10.16 -8.30
N ILE A 131 2.65 -8.92 -7.85
CA ILE A 131 1.69 -7.82 -8.06
C ILE A 131 1.69 -7.39 -9.54
N HIS A 132 0.57 -7.63 -10.23
CA HIS A 132 0.42 -7.27 -11.64
C HIS A 132 0.55 -5.75 -11.86
N TRP A 133 1.38 -5.36 -12.83
CA TRP A 133 1.85 -3.98 -13.04
C TRP A 133 0.73 -2.92 -13.13
N TRP A 134 -0.43 -3.27 -13.70
CA TRP A 134 -1.57 -2.34 -13.78
C TRP A 134 -2.02 -1.83 -12.41
N TRP A 135 -2.07 -2.68 -11.38
CA TRP A 135 -2.54 -2.26 -10.05
C TRP A 135 -1.56 -1.27 -9.41
N VAL A 136 -0.26 -1.50 -9.61
CA VAL A 136 0.81 -0.58 -9.20
C VAL A 136 0.67 0.76 -9.94
N ALA A 137 0.51 0.74 -11.26
CA ALA A 137 0.31 1.93 -12.08
C ALA A 137 -0.96 2.72 -11.70
N HIS A 138 -2.05 2.01 -11.44
CA HIS A 138 -3.32 2.56 -10.94
C HIS A 138 -3.13 3.32 -9.63
N HIS A 139 -2.31 2.85 -8.69
CA HIS A 139 -2.04 3.58 -7.45
C HIS A 139 -1.26 4.88 -7.68
N TYR A 140 -0.32 4.93 -8.64
CA TYR A 140 0.29 6.21 -9.05
C TYR A 140 -0.72 7.16 -9.74
N LEU A 141 -1.60 6.63 -10.59
CA LEU A 141 -2.67 7.42 -11.22
C LEU A 141 -3.68 7.95 -10.21
N ALA A 142 -4.01 7.19 -9.16
CA ALA A 142 -4.89 7.62 -8.08
C ALA A 142 -4.25 8.71 -7.20
N THR A 143 -2.93 8.63 -6.93
CA THR A 143 -2.16 9.75 -6.33
C THR A 143 -2.23 10.99 -7.22
N ALA A 144 -2.00 10.84 -8.53
CA ALA A 144 -2.04 11.97 -9.47
C ALA A 144 -3.44 12.61 -9.54
N LEU A 145 -4.50 11.79 -9.60
CA LEU A 145 -5.89 12.23 -9.57
C LEU A 145 -6.17 13.08 -8.33
N ALA A 146 -5.92 12.55 -7.13
CA ALA A 146 -6.14 13.28 -5.88
C ALA A 146 -5.27 14.54 -5.78
N GLY A 147 -4.04 14.48 -6.31
CA GLY A 147 -3.14 15.63 -6.45
C GLY A 147 -3.67 16.73 -7.37
N VAL A 148 -4.39 16.41 -8.44
CA VAL A 148 -5.08 17.41 -9.26
C VAL A 148 -6.32 17.96 -8.53
N ILE A 149 -7.15 17.11 -7.90
CA ILE A 149 -8.35 17.56 -7.15
C ILE A 149 -7.98 18.57 -6.05
N ILE A 150 -6.93 18.32 -5.25
CA ILE A 150 -6.56 19.26 -4.16
C ILE A 150 -6.12 20.64 -4.69
N THR A 151 -5.63 20.71 -5.93
CA THR A 151 -5.26 21.96 -6.62
C THR A 151 -6.39 22.61 -7.41
N TRP A 152 -7.55 21.97 -7.56
CA TRP A 152 -8.73 22.60 -8.19
C TRP A 152 -9.21 23.73 -7.26
N PRO A 153 -9.29 25.00 -7.71
CA PRO A 153 -9.84 26.09 -6.89
C PRO A 153 -11.29 25.83 -6.46
N ASP A 154 -11.78 26.64 -5.52
CA ASP A 154 -13.17 26.59 -5.07
C ASP A 154 -14.05 27.41 -6.03
N ASP A 155 -14.32 26.83 -7.21
CA ASP A 155 -15.10 27.44 -8.29
C ASP A 155 -16.46 26.75 -8.49
N GLU A 156 -17.29 27.31 -9.39
CA GLU A 156 -18.63 26.78 -9.66
C GLU A 156 -18.60 25.33 -10.19
N ALA A 157 -17.59 25.00 -11.02
CA ALA A 157 -17.42 23.65 -11.55
C ALA A 157 -17.00 22.66 -10.44
N TYR A 158 -16.18 23.09 -9.48
CA TYR A 158 -15.85 22.30 -8.29
C TYR A 158 -17.12 22.01 -7.49
N GLN A 159 -17.94 23.03 -7.20
CA GLN A 159 -19.16 22.88 -6.41
C GLN A 159 -20.24 22.04 -7.12
N GLU A 160 -20.37 22.16 -8.45
CA GLU A 160 -21.25 21.32 -9.28
C GLU A 160 -20.83 19.83 -9.23
N PHE A 161 -19.53 19.53 -9.38
CA PHE A 161 -19.03 18.16 -9.42
C PHE A 161 -18.87 17.52 -8.02
N ARG A 162 -18.68 18.32 -6.97
CA ARG A 162 -18.39 17.88 -5.60
C ARG A 162 -19.32 16.77 -5.06
N PRO A 163 -20.67 16.84 -5.20
CA PRO A 163 -21.55 15.79 -4.69
C PRO A 163 -21.32 14.45 -5.40
N GLN A 164 -21.12 14.47 -6.72
CA GLN A 164 -20.87 13.27 -7.53
C GLN A 164 -19.51 12.64 -7.16
N ALA A 165 -18.47 13.47 -7.02
CA ALA A 165 -17.14 13.05 -6.56
C ALA A 165 -17.17 12.43 -5.14
N GLY A 166 -17.96 13.01 -4.23
CA GLY A 166 -18.14 12.50 -2.86
C GLY A 166 -18.81 11.12 -2.84
N ILE A 167 -19.91 10.96 -3.58
CA ILE A 167 -20.63 9.67 -3.71
C ILE A 167 -19.73 8.59 -4.34
N PHE A 168 -18.99 8.94 -5.40
CA PHE A 168 -18.01 8.03 -6.01
C PHE A 168 -16.91 7.63 -5.02
N SER A 169 -16.34 8.58 -4.28
CA SER A 169 -15.27 8.32 -3.30
C SER A 169 -15.75 7.39 -2.18
N MET A 170 -16.98 7.59 -1.68
CA MET A 170 -17.60 6.69 -0.70
C MET A 170 -17.83 5.29 -1.28
N TYR A 171 -18.28 5.19 -2.54
CA TYR A 171 -18.46 3.91 -3.24
C TYR A 171 -17.14 3.15 -3.40
N ILE A 172 -16.06 3.83 -3.81
CA ILE A 172 -14.72 3.24 -3.93
C ILE A 172 -14.23 2.70 -2.59
N CYS A 173 -14.45 3.41 -1.47
CA CYS A 173 -14.09 2.88 -0.14
C CYS A 173 -14.85 1.59 0.21
N VAL A 174 -16.15 1.49 -0.13
CA VAL A 174 -16.94 0.25 0.04
C VAL A 174 -16.40 -0.88 -0.84
N VAL A 175 -16.09 -0.59 -2.10
CA VAL A 175 -15.50 -1.56 -3.03
C VAL A 175 -14.15 -2.07 -2.55
N GLN A 176 -13.29 -1.20 -2.00
CA GLN A 176 -12.00 -1.58 -1.42
C GLN A 176 -12.14 -2.52 -0.22
N GLN A 177 -13.18 -2.35 0.61
CA GLN A 177 -13.50 -3.29 1.70
C GLN A 177 -13.94 -4.66 1.15
N LEU A 178 -14.80 -4.68 0.12
CA LEU A 178 -15.22 -5.94 -0.54
C LEU A 178 -14.03 -6.66 -1.21
N GLN A 179 -13.16 -5.92 -1.88
CA GLN A 179 -11.90 -6.43 -2.46
C GLN A 179 -10.99 -7.05 -1.39
N TYR A 180 -10.78 -6.38 -0.25
CA TYR A 180 -10.01 -6.93 0.86
C TYR A 180 -10.64 -8.22 1.41
N GLN A 181 -11.95 -8.26 1.64
CA GLN A 181 -12.59 -9.46 2.21
C GLN A 181 -12.46 -10.66 1.26
N TYR A 182 -12.56 -10.42 -0.05
CA TYR A 182 -12.26 -11.41 -1.07
C TYR A 182 -10.79 -11.87 -1.05
N GLN A 183 -9.84 -10.93 -1.12
CA GLN A 183 -8.39 -11.21 -1.14
C GLN A 183 -7.93 -11.95 0.13
N SER A 184 -8.30 -11.45 1.31
CA SER A 184 -7.98 -12.07 2.59
C SER A 184 -8.70 -13.41 2.81
N GLY A 185 -9.96 -13.53 2.38
CA GLY A 185 -10.68 -14.80 2.39
C GLY A 185 -10.03 -15.86 1.49
N CYS A 186 -9.50 -15.43 0.34
CA CYS A 186 -8.70 -16.29 -0.54
C CYS A 186 -7.37 -16.70 0.10
N LEU A 187 -6.60 -15.74 0.62
CA LEU A 187 -5.27 -15.98 1.20
C LEU A 187 -5.34 -16.97 2.39
N ARG A 188 -6.32 -16.79 3.30
CA ARG A 188 -6.56 -17.73 4.41
C ARG A 188 -6.86 -19.15 3.92
N ARG A 189 -7.65 -19.29 2.85
CA ARG A 189 -8.01 -20.59 2.27
C ARG A 189 -6.84 -21.26 1.56
N LEU A 190 -6.03 -20.53 0.79
CA LEU A 190 -4.81 -21.06 0.17
C LEU A 190 -3.81 -21.54 1.23
N HIS A 191 -3.68 -20.80 2.34
CA HIS A 191 -2.82 -21.19 3.47
C HIS A 191 -3.34 -22.43 4.19
N ALA A 192 -4.65 -22.58 4.37
CA ALA A 192 -5.26 -23.78 4.96
C ALA A 192 -5.09 -25.02 4.07
N LEU A 193 -4.99 -24.85 2.74
CA LEU A 193 -4.69 -25.92 1.78
C LEU A 193 -3.18 -26.15 1.54
N GLY A 194 -2.29 -25.50 2.29
CA GLY A 194 -0.82 -25.57 2.06
C GLY A 194 -0.39 -25.16 0.64
N SER A 195 -1.25 -24.43 -0.09
CA SER A 195 -1.20 -24.31 -1.56
C SER A 195 -0.53 -23.04 -2.07
N LEU A 196 0.10 -22.24 -1.21
CA LEU A 196 0.90 -21.09 -1.63
C LEU A 196 2.24 -21.58 -2.21
N LYS A 197 2.55 -21.22 -3.46
CA LYS A 197 3.89 -21.43 -4.05
C LYS A 197 4.98 -20.62 -3.34
N SER A 198 4.62 -19.46 -2.79
CA SER A 198 5.42 -18.69 -1.84
C SER A 198 4.46 -17.93 -0.91
N GLU A 199 4.86 -17.65 0.33
CA GLU A 199 4.02 -16.92 1.30
C GLU A 199 3.54 -15.54 0.78
N MET A 200 4.29 -14.97 -0.16
CA MET A 200 4.05 -13.64 -0.68
C MET A 200 3.33 -13.59 -2.03
N ASP A 201 3.06 -14.72 -2.67
CA ASP A 201 2.22 -14.82 -3.87
C ASP A 201 0.80 -14.28 -3.62
N VAL A 202 0.29 -13.39 -4.47
CA VAL A 202 -0.98 -12.68 -4.21
C VAL A 202 -1.85 -12.37 -5.43
N THR A 203 -1.44 -12.70 -6.66
CA THR A 203 -2.30 -12.46 -7.84
C THR A 203 -2.50 -13.69 -8.75
N LEU A 204 -3.62 -13.61 -9.48
CA LEU A 204 -4.00 -14.24 -10.75
C LEU A 204 -3.38 -15.58 -11.19
N GLU A 205 -2.07 -15.71 -11.27
CA GLU A 205 -1.38 -16.93 -11.77
C GLU A 205 -1.68 -18.18 -10.91
N GLY A 206 -2.12 -17.99 -9.67
CA GLY A 206 -2.54 -19.05 -8.74
C GLY A 206 -4.04 -19.38 -8.69
N PHE A 207 -4.88 -18.93 -9.65
CA PHE A 207 -6.35 -19.02 -9.56
C PHE A 207 -6.97 -20.44 -9.60
N ALA A 208 -6.99 -21.12 -8.45
CA ALA A 208 -7.79 -22.32 -8.23
C ALA A 208 -9.29 -22.06 -8.49
N SER A 209 -9.99 -22.99 -9.12
CA SER A 209 -11.36 -22.80 -9.65
C SER A 209 -12.40 -22.32 -8.63
N TRP A 210 -12.29 -22.72 -7.37
CA TRP A 210 -13.15 -22.23 -6.28
C TRP A 210 -13.03 -20.73 -5.99
N MET A 211 -11.89 -20.08 -6.28
CA MET A 211 -11.69 -18.64 -6.09
C MET A 211 -12.58 -17.81 -7.02
N PHE A 212 -12.94 -18.36 -8.17
CA PHE A 212 -13.81 -17.69 -9.14
C PHE A 212 -15.23 -17.50 -8.59
N HIS A 213 -15.74 -18.40 -7.76
CA HIS A 213 -17.07 -18.25 -7.14
C HIS A 213 -17.15 -17.02 -6.22
N GLY A 214 -16.07 -16.71 -5.49
CA GLY A 214 -15.96 -15.47 -4.74
C GLY A 214 -15.70 -14.23 -5.62
N LEU A 215 -15.03 -14.41 -6.76
CA LEU A 215 -14.79 -13.31 -7.71
C LEU A 215 -16.10 -12.88 -8.38
N THR A 216 -16.96 -13.82 -8.78
CA THR A 216 -18.27 -13.53 -9.41
C THR A 216 -19.18 -12.67 -8.53
N PHE A 217 -19.12 -12.82 -7.19
CA PHE A 217 -19.81 -11.92 -6.26
C PHE A 217 -19.23 -10.49 -6.27
N LEU A 218 -17.90 -10.37 -6.42
CA LEU A 218 -17.19 -9.10 -6.40
C LEU A 218 -17.29 -8.32 -7.74
N LEU A 219 -17.31 -9.03 -8.88
CA LEU A 219 -17.37 -8.45 -10.23
C LEU A 219 -18.44 -7.38 -10.45
N PRO A 220 -19.73 -7.52 -10.04
CA PRO A 220 -20.72 -6.47 -10.27
C PRO A 220 -20.37 -5.15 -9.58
N PHE A 221 -19.79 -5.19 -8.37
CA PHE A 221 -19.36 -3.98 -7.67
C PHE A 221 -18.16 -3.29 -8.35
N LEU A 222 -17.25 -4.08 -8.91
CA LEU A 222 -16.13 -3.57 -9.73
C LEU A 222 -16.64 -2.96 -11.04
N ALA A 223 -17.56 -3.63 -11.74
CA ALA A 223 -18.14 -3.10 -12.97
C ALA A 223 -18.85 -1.75 -12.73
N ILE A 224 -19.66 -1.65 -11.66
CA ILE A 224 -20.31 -0.40 -11.27
C ILE A 224 -19.27 0.68 -10.94
N ALA A 225 -18.18 0.35 -10.23
CA ALA A 225 -17.11 1.29 -9.94
C ALA A 225 -16.49 1.87 -11.23
N TYR A 226 -16.15 1.02 -12.20
CA TYR A 226 -15.49 1.46 -13.44
C TYR A 226 -16.44 2.20 -14.40
N PHE A 227 -17.73 1.83 -14.44
CA PHE A 227 -18.71 2.60 -15.19
C PHE A 227 -19.01 3.96 -14.53
N PHE A 228 -19.00 4.06 -13.20
CA PHE A 228 -19.11 5.33 -12.50
C PHE A 228 -17.84 6.19 -12.68
N GLU A 229 -16.65 5.57 -12.70
CA GLU A 229 -15.38 6.22 -13.03
C GLU A 229 -15.39 6.83 -14.44
N LEU A 230 -15.88 6.10 -15.44
CA LEU A 230 -16.08 6.63 -16.80
C LEU A 230 -17.22 7.67 -16.88
N TYR A 231 -18.29 7.53 -16.10
CA TYR A 231 -19.33 8.55 -16.00
C TYR A 231 -18.80 9.85 -15.41
N ASN A 232 -17.94 9.79 -14.39
CA ASN A 232 -17.24 10.96 -13.84
C ASN A 232 -16.33 11.62 -14.89
N SER A 233 -15.58 10.82 -15.66
CA SER A 233 -14.78 11.32 -16.80
C SER A 233 -15.65 12.07 -17.82
N TYR A 234 -16.82 11.51 -18.17
CA TYR A 234 -17.78 12.10 -19.09
C TYR A 234 -18.43 13.39 -18.56
N SER A 235 -18.85 13.41 -17.29
CA SER A 235 -19.38 14.62 -16.64
C SER A 235 -18.38 15.77 -16.71
N LEU A 236 -17.13 15.52 -16.33
CA LEU A 236 -16.07 16.52 -16.37
C LEU A 236 -15.77 16.98 -17.81
N LEU A 237 -15.80 16.09 -18.80
CA LEU A 237 -15.63 16.46 -20.20
C LEU A 237 -16.77 17.37 -20.68
N MET A 238 -18.01 17.08 -20.31
CA MET A 238 -19.17 17.91 -20.64
C MET A 238 -19.14 19.27 -19.92
N MET A 239 -18.66 19.33 -18.68
CA MET A 239 -18.45 20.60 -17.96
C MET A 239 -17.35 21.43 -18.63
N TRP A 240 -16.26 20.81 -19.08
CA TRP A 240 -15.19 21.48 -19.84
C TRP A 240 -15.68 22.00 -21.20
N LEU A 241 -16.51 21.24 -21.92
CA LEU A 241 -17.00 21.61 -23.25
C LEU A 241 -18.18 22.61 -23.26
N SER A 242 -18.90 22.74 -22.15
CA SER A 242 -20.08 23.63 -22.05
C SER A 242 -19.78 25.00 -21.41
N ARG A 243 -18.63 25.16 -20.75
CA ARG A 243 -18.24 26.38 -20.04
C ARG A 243 -17.19 27.16 -20.85
N GLU A 244 -17.48 28.43 -21.16
CA GLU A 244 -16.57 29.31 -21.91
C GLU A 244 -15.21 29.51 -21.19
N HIS A 245 -15.21 29.52 -19.87
CA HIS A 245 -14.02 29.53 -19.03
C HIS A 245 -14.11 28.36 -18.03
N CYS A 246 -13.09 27.50 -18.04
CA CYS A 246 -13.01 26.33 -17.17
C CYS A 246 -11.53 26.11 -16.77
N VAL A 247 -11.28 25.64 -15.54
CA VAL A 247 -9.92 25.44 -15.05
C VAL A 247 -9.35 24.10 -15.55
N TRP A 248 -8.05 24.05 -15.86
CA TRP A 248 -7.41 22.90 -16.53
C TRP A 248 -7.58 21.58 -15.75
N GLN A 249 -7.76 21.66 -14.44
CA GLN A 249 -8.01 20.53 -13.55
C GLN A 249 -9.24 19.71 -14.01
N VAL A 250 -10.27 20.34 -14.56
CA VAL A 250 -11.49 19.66 -15.04
C VAL A 250 -11.16 18.70 -16.20
N LEU A 251 -10.43 19.19 -17.21
CA LEU A 251 -9.97 18.37 -18.33
C LEU A 251 -8.94 17.33 -17.87
N GLY A 252 -8.00 17.71 -17.01
CA GLY A 252 -6.98 16.81 -16.46
C GLY A 252 -7.58 15.62 -15.71
N LEU A 253 -8.58 15.87 -14.87
CA LEU A 253 -9.31 14.84 -14.14
C LEU A 253 -10.18 13.98 -15.07
N SER A 254 -10.83 14.58 -16.07
CA SER A 254 -11.57 13.84 -17.10
C SER A 254 -10.67 12.81 -17.81
N VAL A 255 -9.47 13.23 -18.26
CA VAL A 255 -8.51 12.36 -18.93
C VAL A 255 -7.93 11.29 -17.99
N LEU A 256 -7.60 11.64 -16.74
CA LEU A 256 -7.11 10.66 -15.76
C LEU A 256 -8.15 9.59 -15.43
N LEU A 257 -9.42 9.97 -15.21
CA LEU A 257 -10.53 9.05 -14.97
C LEU A 257 -10.83 8.17 -16.19
N ALA A 258 -10.71 8.71 -17.42
CA ALA A 258 -10.82 7.92 -18.65
C ALA A 258 -9.75 6.82 -18.70
N ILE A 259 -8.48 7.17 -18.46
CA ILE A 259 -7.35 6.23 -18.49
C ILE A 259 -7.54 5.12 -17.45
N VAL A 260 -7.89 5.48 -16.21
CA VAL A 260 -8.08 4.51 -15.13
C VAL A 260 -9.31 3.62 -15.39
N GLY A 261 -10.47 4.19 -15.72
CA GLY A 261 -11.70 3.44 -15.97
C GLY A 261 -11.59 2.47 -17.16
N VAL A 262 -10.98 2.91 -18.28
CA VAL A 262 -10.74 2.05 -19.44
C VAL A 262 -9.75 0.93 -19.11
N GLY A 263 -8.63 1.24 -18.44
CA GLY A 263 -7.63 0.23 -18.07
C GLY A 263 -8.16 -0.79 -17.07
N ASN A 264 -8.95 -0.34 -16.08
CA ASN A 264 -9.64 -1.20 -15.13
C ASN A 264 -10.62 -2.17 -15.83
N LEU A 265 -11.43 -1.68 -16.78
CA LEU A 265 -12.31 -2.53 -17.58
C LEU A 265 -11.53 -3.53 -18.44
N ILE A 266 -10.45 -3.10 -19.12
CA ILE A 266 -9.60 -3.99 -19.93
C ILE A 266 -9.03 -5.12 -19.06
N MET A 267 -8.47 -4.79 -17.90
CA MET A 267 -7.87 -5.79 -17.02
C MET A 267 -8.91 -6.79 -16.49
N VAL A 268 -10.04 -6.32 -15.95
CA VAL A 268 -11.06 -7.22 -15.39
C VAL A 268 -11.77 -8.02 -16.49
N SER A 269 -12.00 -7.44 -17.67
CA SER A 269 -12.51 -8.20 -18.82
C SER A 269 -11.53 -9.28 -19.26
N GLY A 270 -10.23 -8.98 -19.35
CA GLY A 270 -9.19 -9.95 -19.69
C GLY A 270 -9.16 -11.15 -18.74
N ILE A 271 -9.22 -10.89 -17.43
CA ILE A 271 -9.31 -11.91 -16.38
C ILE A 271 -10.55 -12.80 -16.55
N VAL A 272 -11.71 -12.19 -16.80
CA VAL A 272 -12.97 -12.91 -17.02
C VAL A 272 -12.93 -13.75 -18.30
N PHE A 273 -12.44 -13.20 -19.42
CA PHE A 273 -12.31 -13.94 -20.68
C PHE A 273 -11.32 -15.10 -20.57
N GLN A 274 -10.19 -14.95 -19.87
CA GLN A 274 -9.26 -16.04 -19.60
C GLN A 274 -9.95 -17.16 -18.82
N LYS A 275 -10.70 -16.82 -17.76
CA LYS A 275 -11.36 -17.80 -16.89
C LYS A 275 -12.60 -18.48 -17.50
N ILE A 276 -13.24 -17.84 -18.49
CA ILE A 276 -14.27 -18.44 -19.35
C ILE A 276 -13.64 -19.40 -20.37
N LYS A 277 -12.44 -19.09 -20.89
CA LYS A 277 -11.74 -19.94 -21.88
C LYS A 277 -11.09 -21.20 -21.29
N GLU A 278 -10.81 -21.25 -19.99
CA GLU A 278 -10.37 -22.49 -19.31
C GLU A 278 -11.39 -23.62 -19.47
N THR A 279 -11.03 -24.65 -20.25
CA THR A 279 -11.93 -25.76 -20.56
C THR A 279 -12.25 -26.60 -19.32
N PRO A 280 -13.40 -27.32 -19.30
CA PRO A 280 -13.71 -28.26 -18.22
C PRO A 280 -12.64 -29.34 -18.02
N THR A 281 -11.89 -29.69 -19.08
CA THR A 281 -10.81 -30.67 -19.07
C THR A 281 -9.57 -30.15 -18.34
N GLU A 282 -9.11 -28.94 -18.66
CA GLU A 282 -8.02 -28.28 -17.94
C GLU A 282 -8.41 -27.98 -16.47
N ARG A 283 -9.68 -27.63 -16.25
CA ARG A 283 -10.24 -27.43 -14.91
C ARG A 283 -10.28 -28.71 -14.07
N LYS A 284 -10.45 -29.88 -14.69
CA LYS A 284 -10.26 -31.18 -14.01
C LYS A 284 -8.78 -31.48 -13.81
N HIS A 285 -7.95 -31.34 -14.84
CA HIS A 285 -6.53 -31.70 -14.76
C HIS A 285 -5.79 -30.87 -13.68
N SER A 286 -6.10 -29.58 -13.56
CA SER A 286 -5.56 -28.69 -12.52
C SER A 286 -6.09 -28.98 -11.10
N LEU A 287 -7.14 -29.80 -10.95
CA LEU A 287 -7.63 -30.34 -9.68
C LEU A 287 -7.10 -31.75 -9.37
N THR A 288 -6.57 -32.48 -10.36
CA THR A 288 -6.07 -33.86 -10.21
C THR A 288 -4.55 -34.00 -10.35
N SER A 289 -3.83 -32.95 -10.73
CA SER A 289 -2.36 -32.91 -10.82
C SER A 289 -1.71 -32.15 -9.66
N LYS A 290 -2.28 -32.26 -8.46
CA LYS A 290 -1.80 -31.72 -7.18
C LYS A 290 -2.13 -32.69 -6.05
#